data_AF-A0A9D1GBY5-F1
#
_entry.id   AF-A0A9D1GBY5-F1
#
_cell.length_a   1.000
_cell.length_b   1.000
_cell.length_c   1.000
_cell.angle_alpha   90.00
_cell.angle_beta   90.00
_cell.angle_gamma   90.00
#
_symmetry.space_group_name_H-M   'P 1'
#
loop_
_entity.id
_entity.type
_entity.pdbx_description
1 polymer ?
#
loop_
_entity_poly.entity_id
_entity_poly.type
_entity_poly.pdbx_seq_one_letter_code
_entity_poly.pdbx_strand_id
1 'polypeptide(L)'
;MEQYSFFNSVNGDRRYDASDLAEFFLPFFTNGIFNNGLKVTADEGMKVNIATGRAYCNGHRYINKDTVLTKTIDIADGEQSRIDNVVLRVDETNRTFTCQIVKGSYSSNPVPPALIRDTTTYDLRLATISIPAGTTEITDDLITDCRFNSSDCGNVIQAVQGADFTDIFSQFETKFNNWFNDLEVTLDENTATNLTNRIITLENNEIVLGTCTDEELQAVIDSMYDDE
;
A
#
# COMPACT_ATOMS: atom_id res chain seq x y z
N MET A 1 12.05 -13.58 37.97
CA MET A 1 13.31 -14.27 38.27
C MET A 1 14.41 -13.45 37.62
N GLU A 2 15.47 -13.11 38.34
CA GLU A 2 16.59 -12.35 37.75
C GLU A 2 17.48 -13.31 36.94
N GLN A 3 17.89 -12.88 35.74
CA GLN A 3 18.72 -13.66 34.83
C GLN A 3 19.84 -12.78 34.25
N TYR A 4 20.96 -13.39 33.90
CA TYR A 4 22.15 -12.70 33.39
C TYR A 4 22.93 -13.54 32.38
N SER A 5 23.13 -12.96 31.19
CA SER A 5 23.78 -13.52 30.00
C SER A 5 24.55 -12.39 29.28
N PHE A 6 25.67 -12.62 28.59
CA PHE A 6 26.39 -13.87 28.34
C PHE A 6 27.73 -13.91 29.08
N PHE A 7 28.11 -15.08 29.60
CA PHE A 7 29.40 -15.33 30.26
C PHE A 7 30.07 -16.58 29.68
N ASN A 8 31.39 -16.60 29.72
CA ASN A 8 32.15 -17.80 29.31
C ASN A 8 31.81 -18.98 30.22
N SER A 9 31.59 -20.14 29.60
CA SER A 9 31.34 -21.39 30.30
C SER A 9 32.61 -21.90 30.98
N VAL A 10 32.49 -22.38 32.22
CA VAL A 10 33.54 -23.07 32.97
C VAL A 10 33.08 -24.49 33.24
N ASN A 11 33.77 -25.48 32.67
CA ASN A 11 33.38 -26.90 32.76
C ASN A 11 31.96 -27.21 32.23
N GLY A 12 31.42 -26.38 31.32
CA GLY A 12 30.11 -26.64 30.71
C GLY A 12 28.90 -26.23 31.55
N ASP A 13 29.11 -25.43 32.60
CA ASP A 13 28.08 -24.94 33.53
C ASP A 13 27.08 -23.97 32.88
N ARG A 14 27.52 -23.22 31.86
CA ARG A 14 26.68 -22.33 31.06
C ARG A 14 26.34 -22.98 29.72
N ARG A 15 25.04 -23.08 29.44
CA ARG A 15 24.45 -23.46 28.15
C ARG A 15 23.35 -22.45 27.82
N TYR A 16 23.26 -22.10 26.55
CA TYR A 16 22.25 -21.18 26.04
C TYR A 16 21.45 -21.89 24.94
N ASP A 17 20.16 -21.64 24.91
CA ASP A 17 19.25 -22.17 23.90
C ASP A 17 18.81 -21.10 22.89
N ALA A 18 17.94 -21.49 21.96
CA ALA A 18 17.43 -20.57 20.96
C ALA A 18 16.54 -19.48 21.57
N SER A 19 15.86 -19.76 22.69
CA SER A 19 15.04 -18.79 23.41
C SER A 19 15.89 -17.72 24.09
N ASP A 20 17.04 -18.07 24.68
CA ASP A 20 17.97 -17.09 25.26
C ASP A 20 18.44 -16.07 24.22
N LEU A 21 18.72 -16.55 22.99
CA LEU A 21 19.11 -15.68 21.89
C LEU A 21 17.93 -14.85 21.35
N ALA A 22 16.74 -15.45 21.25
CA ALA A 22 15.53 -14.75 20.85
C ALA A 22 15.21 -13.62 21.83
N GLU A 23 15.24 -13.90 23.14
CA GLU A 23 15.01 -12.95 24.23
C GLU A 23 16.05 -11.83 24.22
N PHE A 24 17.33 -12.15 23.98
CA PHE A 24 18.38 -11.15 23.85
C PHE A 24 18.07 -10.11 22.76
N PHE A 25 17.41 -10.48 21.66
CA PHE A 25 17.10 -9.56 20.56
C PHE A 25 15.78 -8.79 20.72
N LEU A 26 14.88 -9.20 21.61
CA LEU A 26 13.57 -8.54 21.82
C LEU A 26 13.68 -7.02 22.09
N PRO A 27 14.63 -6.53 22.91
CA PRO A 27 14.73 -5.09 23.18
C PRO A 27 15.22 -4.26 21.99
N PHE A 28 15.82 -4.89 20.98
CA PHE A 28 16.48 -4.18 19.89
C PHE A 28 15.61 -4.00 18.64
N PHE A 29 14.57 -4.82 18.50
CA PHE A 29 13.75 -4.92 17.29
C PHE A 29 12.27 -5.04 17.61
N THR A 30 11.46 -4.21 16.95
CA THR A 30 10.01 -4.40 16.89
C THR A 30 9.63 -5.54 15.95
N ASN A 31 8.44 -6.10 16.12
CA ASN A 31 7.86 -7.04 15.16
C ASN A 31 7.56 -6.33 13.84
N GLY A 32 7.83 -7.02 12.72
CA GLY A 32 7.54 -6.48 11.39
C GLY A 32 8.43 -6.98 10.27
N ILE A 33 8.31 -6.32 9.13
CA ILE A 33 9.17 -6.54 7.95
C ILE A 33 10.38 -5.59 7.93
N PHE A 34 11.44 -6.00 7.24
CA PHE A 34 12.60 -5.16 6.94
C PHE A 34 12.51 -4.58 5.53
N ASN A 35 12.94 -3.31 5.38
CA ASN A 35 13.26 -2.64 4.11
C ASN A 35 12.20 -2.81 3.01
N ASN A 36 10.91 -2.67 3.34
CA ASN A 36 9.79 -2.79 2.39
C ASN A 36 9.77 -4.14 1.61
N GLY A 37 10.40 -5.19 2.16
CA GLY A 37 10.35 -6.53 1.58
C GLY A 37 8.96 -7.17 1.72
N LEU A 38 8.79 -8.37 1.15
CA LEU A 38 7.59 -9.19 1.36
C LEU A 38 6.28 -8.53 0.88
N LYS A 39 6.37 -7.62 -0.10
CA LYS A 39 5.19 -7.03 -0.74
C LYS A 39 4.33 -8.12 -1.36
N VAL A 40 3.03 -8.05 -1.14
CA VAL A 40 2.04 -8.90 -1.80
C VAL A 40 1.55 -8.18 -3.06
N THR A 41 1.55 -8.88 -4.20
CA THR A 41 1.00 -8.41 -5.47
C THR A 41 0.15 -9.50 -6.10
N ALA A 42 -0.74 -9.12 -7.01
CA ALA A 42 -1.49 -10.04 -7.84
C ALA A 42 -0.55 -10.91 -8.72
N ASP A 43 -1.04 -12.07 -9.10
CA ASP A 43 -0.46 -12.97 -10.10
C ASP A 43 -1.60 -13.53 -10.97
N GLU A 44 -1.28 -14.24 -12.05
CA GLU A 44 -2.30 -14.75 -12.99
C GLU A 44 -3.34 -15.66 -12.29
N GLY A 45 -4.61 -15.31 -12.47
CA GLY A 45 -5.76 -16.03 -11.93
C GLY A 45 -5.91 -15.87 -10.41
N MET A 46 -6.32 -16.93 -9.72
CA MET A 46 -6.53 -16.91 -8.26
C MET A 46 -5.21 -17.11 -7.50
N LYS A 47 -4.23 -16.22 -7.72
CA LYS A 47 -2.90 -16.29 -7.11
C LYS A 47 -2.40 -14.93 -6.68
N VAL A 48 -1.51 -14.94 -5.70
CA VAL A 48 -0.73 -13.78 -5.28
C VAL A 48 0.74 -14.13 -5.15
N ASN A 49 1.58 -13.14 -5.44
CA ASN A 49 3.02 -13.20 -5.31
C ASN A 49 3.46 -12.44 -4.06
N ILE A 50 4.35 -13.04 -3.28
CA ILE A 50 5.00 -12.41 -2.13
C ILE A 50 6.47 -12.23 -2.49
N ALA A 51 6.90 -10.97 -2.58
CA ALA A 51 8.27 -10.62 -2.91
C ALA A 51 9.28 -11.20 -1.91
N THR A 52 10.55 -11.27 -2.32
CA THR A 52 11.64 -11.59 -1.40
C THR A 52 11.72 -10.56 -0.27
N GLY A 53 12.25 -10.96 0.88
CA GLY A 53 12.41 -10.07 2.00
C GLY A 53 12.66 -10.79 3.32
N ARG A 54 12.63 -10.02 4.39
CA ARG A 54 12.91 -10.50 5.74
C ARG A 54 11.86 -9.96 6.70
N ALA A 55 11.57 -10.73 7.74
CA ALA A 55 10.75 -10.27 8.85
C ALA A 55 11.37 -10.71 10.17
N TYR A 56 10.97 -10.03 11.24
CA TYR A 56 11.31 -10.36 12.60
C TYR A 56 10.02 -10.38 13.43
N CYS A 57 9.89 -11.39 14.29
CA CYS A 57 8.74 -11.54 15.16
C CYS A 57 9.15 -12.28 16.43
N ASN A 58 9.01 -11.63 17.59
CA ASN A 58 9.28 -12.22 18.90
C ASN A 58 10.62 -12.97 18.99
N GLY A 59 11.72 -12.39 18.47
CA GLY A 59 13.03 -13.06 18.51
C GLY A 59 13.29 -14.02 17.36
N HIS A 60 12.27 -14.36 16.58
CA HIS A 60 12.37 -15.23 15.41
C HIS A 60 12.54 -14.44 14.13
N ARG A 61 13.35 -14.97 13.21
CA ARG A 61 13.67 -14.32 11.93
C ARG A 61 13.12 -15.12 10.75
N TYR A 62 12.41 -14.44 9.87
CA TYR A 62 12.00 -14.95 8.55
C TYR A 62 12.91 -14.41 7.45
N ILE A 63 13.23 -15.25 6.47
CA ILE A 63 13.95 -14.83 5.27
C ILE A 63 13.38 -15.58 4.06
N ASN A 64 12.91 -14.82 3.06
CA ASN A 64 12.76 -15.28 1.68
C ASN A 64 13.84 -14.60 0.82
N LYS A 65 14.84 -15.34 0.35
CA LYS A 65 16.05 -14.76 -0.26
C LYS A 65 15.95 -14.51 -1.76
N ASP A 66 15.57 -15.54 -2.51
CA ASP A 66 15.96 -15.60 -3.92
C ASP A 66 14.77 -15.74 -4.88
N THR A 67 13.60 -16.16 -4.40
CA THR A 67 12.45 -16.44 -5.27
C THR A 67 11.18 -15.80 -4.72
N VAL A 68 10.37 -15.22 -5.61
CA VAL A 68 9.00 -14.81 -5.30
C VAL A 68 8.22 -16.04 -4.83
N LEU A 69 7.52 -15.91 -3.71
CA LEU A 69 6.67 -16.96 -3.18
C LEU A 69 5.25 -16.77 -3.74
N THR A 70 4.80 -17.70 -4.55
CA THR A 70 3.43 -17.69 -5.07
C THR A 70 2.50 -18.48 -4.15
N LYS A 71 1.33 -17.91 -3.86
CA LYS A 71 0.27 -18.54 -3.08
C LYS A 71 -1.01 -18.56 -3.90
N THR A 72 -1.60 -19.74 -4.00
CA THR A 72 -2.94 -19.90 -4.58
C THR A 72 -3.99 -19.49 -3.57
N ILE A 73 -4.94 -18.68 -4.01
CA ILE A 73 -6.14 -18.32 -3.29
C ILE A 73 -7.24 -19.30 -3.70
N ASP A 74 -8.01 -19.78 -2.74
CA ASP A 74 -9.15 -20.65 -3.04
C ASP A 74 -10.13 -19.92 -3.97
N ILE A 75 -10.80 -20.67 -4.85
CA ILE A 75 -11.82 -20.10 -5.74
C ILE A 75 -12.89 -19.32 -4.96
N ALA A 76 -13.41 -18.25 -5.57
CA ALA A 76 -14.49 -17.47 -5.00
C ALA A 76 -15.80 -18.28 -4.93
N ASP A 77 -16.68 -17.87 -4.02
CA ASP A 77 -18.06 -18.34 -4.03
C ASP A 77 -18.87 -17.55 -5.07
N GLY A 78 -19.93 -18.16 -5.61
CA GLY A 78 -20.76 -17.53 -6.64
C GLY A 78 -21.69 -16.44 -6.12
N GLU A 79 -21.98 -16.42 -4.82
CA GLU A 79 -23.00 -15.56 -4.20
C GLU A 79 -22.43 -14.63 -3.13
N GLN A 80 -21.46 -15.11 -2.35
CA GLN A 80 -20.94 -14.39 -1.19
C GLN A 80 -19.48 -13.99 -1.35
N SER A 81 -19.16 -12.79 -0.84
CA SER A 81 -17.78 -12.28 -0.83
C SER A 81 -17.04 -12.75 0.42
N ARG A 82 -15.72 -12.68 0.42
CA ARG A 82 -14.89 -12.89 1.63
C ARG A 82 -13.62 -12.04 1.58
N ILE A 83 -12.93 -11.94 2.71
CA ILE A 83 -11.61 -11.32 2.78
C ILE A 83 -10.63 -12.35 3.35
N ASP A 84 -9.56 -12.65 2.61
CA ASP A 84 -8.50 -13.55 3.06
C ASP A 84 -7.31 -12.71 3.57
N ASN A 85 -6.55 -13.21 4.56
CA ASN A 85 -5.30 -12.57 5.00
C ASN A 85 -4.10 -13.30 4.40
N VAL A 86 -3.08 -12.54 3.98
CA VAL A 86 -1.72 -13.05 3.78
C VAL A 86 -0.93 -12.74 5.04
N VAL A 87 -0.52 -13.78 5.77
CA VAL A 87 0.20 -13.63 7.04
C VAL A 87 1.57 -14.30 6.98
N LEU A 88 2.54 -13.75 7.71
CA LEU A 88 3.67 -14.52 8.21
C LEU A 88 3.35 -14.98 9.62
N ARG A 89 3.28 -16.31 9.81
CA ARG A 89 2.97 -16.95 11.09
C ARG A 89 4.23 -17.56 11.69
N VAL A 90 4.56 -17.12 12.89
CA VAL A 90 5.45 -17.87 13.79
C VAL A 90 4.59 -18.91 14.51
N ASP A 91 5.06 -20.14 14.54
CA ASP A 91 4.50 -21.23 15.35
C ASP A 91 5.67 -21.87 16.10
N GLU A 92 5.76 -21.59 17.40
CA GLU A 92 6.81 -22.07 18.29
C GLU A 92 6.70 -23.57 18.58
N THR A 93 5.49 -24.12 18.54
CA THR A 93 5.25 -25.56 18.77
C THR A 93 5.84 -26.37 17.63
N ASN A 94 5.54 -25.96 16.40
CA ASN A 94 6.03 -26.61 15.19
C ASN A 94 7.41 -26.09 14.76
N ARG A 95 7.91 -25.03 15.41
CA ARG A 95 9.18 -24.35 15.12
C ARG A 95 9.25 -23.86 13.68
N THR A 96 8.19 -23.18 13.23
CA THR A 96 8.08 -22.66 11.86
C THR A 96 7.87 -21.16 11.83
N PHE A 97 8.35 -20.52 10.77
CA PHE A 97 8.01 -19.14 10.43
C PHE A 97 7.65 -19.11 8.95
N THR A 98 6.35 -19.12 8.63
CA THR A 98 5.87 -19.41 7.27
C THR A 98 4.85 -18.40 6.78
N CYS A 99 4.85 -18.16 5.47
CA CYS A 99 3.81 -17.38 4.82
C CYS A 99 2.59 -18.27 4.55
N GLN A 100 1.41 -17.80 4.96
CA GLN A 100 0.16 -18.53 4.92
C GLN A 100 -0.98 -17.64 4.41
N ILE A 101 -1.96 -18.27 3.76
CA ILE A 101 -3.26 -17.67 3.46
C ILE A 101 -4.21 -18.09 4.55
N VAL A 102 -4.78 -17.14 5.28
CA VAL A 102 -5.84 -17.39 6.27
C VAL A 102 -7.16 -17.01 5.60
N LYS A 103 -7.96 -18.02 5.28
CA LYS A 103 -9.22 -17.85 4.56
C LYS A 103 -10.28 -17.17 5.42
N GLY A 104 -10.97 -16.21 4.84
CA GLY A 104 -12.14 -15.54 5.41
C GLY A 104 -13.40 -16.39 5.39
N SER A 105 -14.37 -16.00 6.20
CA SER A 105 -15.73 -16.51 6.09
C SER A 105 -16.49 -15.77 4.97
N TYR A 106 -17.33 -16.50 4.25
CA TYR A 106 -18.24 -15.93 3.26
C TYR A 106 -19.30 -15.06 3.94
N SER A 107 -19.55 -13.87 3.39
CA SER A 107 -20.49 -12.89 3.94
C SER A 107 -20.87 -11.84 2.89
N SER A 108 -22.03 -11.21 3.05
CA SER A 108 -22.40 -9.99 2.29
C SER A 108 -21.62 -8.75 2.76
N ASN A 109 -21.14 -8.77 4.00
CA ASN A 109 -20.25 -7.76 4.58
C ASN A 109 -19.01 -8.48 5.12
N PRO A 110 -18.06 -8.83 4.26
CA PRO A 110 -16.91 -9.62 4.66
C PRO A 110 -15.96 -8.81 5.54
N VAL A 111 -15.35 -9.49 6.51
CA VAL A 111 -14.32 -8.93 7.38
C VAL A 111 -13.08 -9.84 7.36
N PRO A 112 -11.87 -9.27 7.46
CA PRO A 112 -10.67 -10.09 7.52
C PRO A 112 -10.67 -10.99 8.76
N PRO A 113 -10.14 -12.23 8.68
CA PRO A 113 -9.92 -13.08 9.85
C PRO A 113 -9.12 -12.37 10.94
N ALA A 114 -9.43 -12.69 12.19
CA ALA A 114 -8.64 -12.22 13.33
C ALA A 114 -7.23 -12.82 13.26
N LEU A 115 -6.24 -12.02 13.66
CA LEU A 115 -4.85 -12.47 13.79
C LEU A 115 -4.70 -13.33 15.03
N ILE A 116 -3.91 -14.41 14.92
CA ILE A 116 -3.51 -15.21 16.07
C ILE A 116 -2.26 -14.59 16.67
N ARG A 117 -2.34 -14.18 17.93
CA ARG A 117 -1.24 -13.61 18.71
C ARG A 117 -1.35 -14.09 20.15
N ASP A 118 -1.01 -15.35 20.35
CA ASP A 118 -0.99 -16.01 21.64
C ASP A 118 0.46 -16.35 22.05
N THR A 119 0.63 -17.23 23.03
CA THR A 119 1.93 -17.58 23.60
C THR A 119 2.79 -18.44 22.69
N THR A 120 2.23 -19.13 21.70
CA THR A 120 2.98 -20.04 20.82
C THR A 120 2.83 -19.69 19.35
N THR A 121 1.84 -18.87 18.99
CA THR A 121 1.56 -18.47 17.61
C THR A 121 1.43 -16.97 17.50
N TYR A 122 2.11 -16.38 16.52
CA TYR A 122 2.04 -14.96 16.25
C TYR A 122 1.97 -14.65 14.75
N ASP A 123 0.95 -13.90 14.36
CA ASP A 123 0.71 -13.44 12.99
C ASP A 123 1.17 -12.01 12.76
N LEU A 124 1.94 -11.84 11.68
CA LEU A 124 2.19 -10.57 11.01
C LEU A 124 1.37 -10.52 9.72
N ARG A 125 0.37 -9.64 9.64
CA ARG A 125 -0.47 -9.51 8.43
C ARG A 125 0.23 -8.65 7.38
N LEU A 126 0.66 -9.28 6.29
CA LEU A 126 1.28 -8.58 5.17
C LEU A 126 0.23 -7.84 4.33
N ALA A 127 -0.90 -8.48 4.06
CA ALA A 127 -1.99 -7.90 3.28
C ALA A 127 -3.34 -8.54 3.59
N THR A 128 -4.42 -7.84 3.25
CA THR A 128 -5.75 -8.44 3.08
C THR A 128 -6.09 -8.51 1.59
N ILE A 129 -6.82 -9.56 1.20
CA ILE A 129 -7.29 -9.76 -0.18
C ILE A 129 -8.81 -9.76 -0.14
N SER A 130 -9.43 -8.76 -0.75
CA SER A 130 -10.87 -8.72 -0.97
C SER A 130 -11.23 -9.66 -2.12
N ILE A 131 -12.14 -10.60 -1.88
CA ILE A 131 -12.58 -11.57 -2.89
C ILE A 131 -14.09 -11.42 -3.04
N PRO A 132 -14.53 -10.55 -3.97
CA PRO A 132 -15.94 -10.46 -4.36
C PRO A 132 -16.51 -11.80 -4.84
N ALA A 133 -17.83 -11.95 -4.74
CA ALA A 133 -18.52 -13.10 -5.33
C ALA A 133 -18.23 -13.20 -6.84
N GLY A 134 -17.97 -14.42 -7.33
CA GLY A 134 -17.67 -14.68 -8.73
C GLY A 134 -16.28 -14.26 -9.21
N THR A 135 -15.36 -13.86 -8.31
CA THR A 135 -13.98 -13.51 -8.68
C THR A 135 -13.25 -14.71 -9.31
N THR A 136 -12.62 -14.47 -10.46
CA THR A 136 -11.84 -15.48 -11.20
C THR A 136 -10.35 -15.14 -11.30
N GLU A 137 -9.99 -13.90 -10.97
CA GLU A 137 -8.63 -13.39 -10.98
C GLU A 137 -8.44 -12.38 -9.85
N ILE A 138 -7.31 -12.45 -9.16
CA ILE A 138 -6.93 -11.45 -8.16
C ILE A 138 -6.15 -10.35 -8.86
N THR A 139 -6.60 -9.11 -8.68
CA THR A 139 -5.94 -7.91 -9.19
C THR A 139 -5.37 -7.08 -8.02
N ASP A 140 -4.40 -6.19 -8.29
CA ASP A 140 -3.72 -5.43 -7.23
C ASP A 140 -4.67 -4.51 -6.44
N ASP A 141 -5.77 -4.04 -7.03
CA ASP A 141 -6.80 -3.23 -6.35
C ASP A 141 -7.60 -4.03 -5.30
N LEU A 142 -7.63 -5.36 -5.42
CA LEU A 142 -8.23 -6.24 -4.41
C LEU A 142 -7.30 -6.48 -3.21
N ILE A 143 -6.03 -6.05 -3.30
CA ILE A 143 -5.02 -6.27 -2.27
C ILE A 143 -4.80 -4.97 -1.48
N THR A 144 -5.06 -5.03 -0.18
CA THR A 144 -4.73 -3.94 0.75
C THR A 144 -3.45 -4.27 1.50
N ASP A 145 -2.43 -3.42 1.34
CA ASP A 145 -1.14 -3.57 2.03
C ASP A 145 -1.26 -3.24 3.53
N CYS A 146 -0.86 -4.17 4.39
CA CYS A 146 -0.90 -4.02 5.84
C CYS A 146 0.50 -3.92 6.48
N ARG A 147 1.58 -3.98 5.67
CA ARG A 147 2.97 -4.05 6.16
C ARG A 147 3.38 -2.84 6.99
N PHE A 148 2.84 -1.67 6.67
CA PHE A 148 3.18 -0.41 7.35
C PHE A 148 2.27 -0.10 8.55
N ASN A 149 1.25 -0.92 8.82
CA ASN A 149 0.40 -0.76 9.99
C ASN A 149 0.98 -1.56 11.17
N SER A 150 1.37 -0.86 12.25
CA SER A 150 1.94 -1.47 13.46
C SER A 150 0.97 -2.37 14.22
N SER A 151 -0.35 -2.17 14.08
CA SER A 151 -1.32 -3.09 14.68
C SER A 151 -1.41 -4.42 13.92
N ASP A 152 -0.87 -4.51 12.70
CA ASP A 152 -0.98 -5.64 11.77
C ASP A 152 0.34 -6.38 11.56
N CYS A 153 1.30 -5.74 10.91
CA CYS A 153 2.62 -6.31 10.68
C CYS A 153 3.68 -5.37 11.22
N GLY A 154 3.67 -4.12 10.79
CA GLY A 154 4.65 -3.12 11.17
C GLY A 154 5.99 -3.30 10.47
N ASN A 155 6.86 -2.31 10.70
CA ASN A 155 8.25 -2.38 10.29
C ASN A 155 9.12 -2.70 11.50
N VAL A 156 10.21 -3.40 11.24
CA VAL A 156 11.27 -3.54 12.23
C VAL A 156 11.98 -2.20 12.35
N ILE A 157 11.84 -1.55 13.51
CA ILE A 157 12.55 -0.33 13.88
C ILE A 157 13.69 -0.75 14.81
N GLN A 158 14.93 -0.41 14.47
CA GLN A 158 16.10 -0.75 15.28
C GLN A 158 16.32 0.27 16.42
N ALA A 159 16.86 -0.19 17.55
CA ALA A 159 17.10 0.61 18.74
C ALA A 159 18.16 1.74 18.62
N VAL A 160 18.88 1.91 17.50
CA VAL A 160 20.01 2.86 17.42
C VAL A 160 19.89 3.91 16.30
N GLN A 161 18.91 3.77 15.40
CA GLN A 161 18.57 4.87 14.49
C GLN A 161 17.14 4.62 14.01
N GLY A 162 16.22 5.52 14.35
CA GLY A 162 14.86 5.45 13.84
C GLY A 162 14.89 5.39 12.32
N ALA A 163 13.94 4.68 11.73
CA ALA A 163 13.75 4.77 10.29
C ALA A 163 13.43 6.23 9.95
N ASP A 164 14.29 6.86 9.14
CA ASP A 164 14.09 8.21 8.68
C ASP A 164 13.03 8.19 7.57
N PHE A 165 11.80 8.49 7.96
CA PHE A 165 10.67 8.57 7.05
C PHE A 165 10.48 9.98 6.49
N THR A 166 11.36 10.94 6.80
CA THR A 166 11.22 12.35 6.41
C THR A 166 11.04 12.50 4.90
N ASP A 167 11.85 11.80 4.12
CA ASP A 167 11.80 11.86 2.66
C ASP A 167 10.55 11.20 2.08
N ILE A 168 10.06 10.12 2.71
CA ILE A 168 8.85 9.40 2.26
C ILE A 168 7.59 10.21 2.62
N PHE A 169 7.52 10.74 3.84
CA PHE A 169 6.42 11.62 4.26
C PHE A 169 6.41 12.91 3.45
N SER A 170 7.56 13.53 3.20
CA SER A 170 7.66 14.74 2.36
C SER A 170 7.21 14.49 0.92
N GLN A 171 7.60 13.35 0.33
CA GLN A 171 7.11 12.97 -1.00
C GLN A 171 5.60 12.71 -1.02
N PHE A 172 5.06 12.06 0.01
CA PHE A 172 3.63 11.79 0.12
C PHE A 172 2.82 13.09 0.29
N GLU A 173 3.27 13.98 1.18
CA GLU A 173 2.69 15.30 1.40
C GLU A 173 2.72 16.15 0.12
N THR A 174 3.84 16.15 -0.60
CA THR A 174 3.96 16.86 -1.88
C THR A 174 2.96 16.32 -2.91
N LYS A 175 2.86 14.99 -3.05
CA LYS A 175 1.91 14.38 -4.00
C LYS A 175 0.46 14.65 -3.62
N PHE A 176 0.13 14.57 -2.33
CA PHE A 176 -1.20 14.87 -1.82
C PHE A 176 -1.58 16.32 -2.08
N ASN A 177 -0.71 17.27 -1.74
CA ASN A 177 -0.97 18.70 -1.93
C ASN A 177 -1.11 19.05 -3.42
N ASN A 178 -0.29 18.48 -4.30
CA ASN A 178 -0.42 18.70 -5.74
C ASN A 178 -1.77 18.20 -6.27
N TRP A 179 -2.15 16.97 -5.92
CA TRP A 179 -3.45 16.41 -6.30
C TRP A 179 -4.63 17.23 -5.75
N PHE A 180 -4.56 17.66 -4.49
CA PHE A 180 -5.60 18.44 -3.85
C PHE A 180 -5.74 19.83 -4.47
N ASN A 181 -4.62 20.51 -4.74
CA ASN A 181 -4.61 21.80 -5.44
C ASN A 181 -5.17 21.68 -6.86
N ASP A 182 -4.85 20.61 -7.59
CA ASP A 182 -5.40 20.38 -8.93
C ASP A 182 -6.93 20.18 -8.90
N LEU A 183 -7.44 19.50 -7.86
CA LEU A 183 -8.87 19.38 -7.63
C LEU A 183 -9.51 20.72 -7.28
N GLU A 184 -8.90 21.51 -6.38
CA GLU A 184 -9.39 22.85 -6.06
C GLU A 184 -9.44 23.73 -7.30
N VAL A 185 -8.39 23.78 -8.12
CA VAL A 185 -8.38 24.55 -9.37
C VAL A 185 -9.47 24.09 -10.35
N THR A 186 -9.68 22.78 -10.46
CA THR A 186 -10.71 22.22 -11.35
C THR A 186 -12.13 22.55 -10.87
N LEU A 187 -12.33 22.61 -9.55
CA LEU A 187 -13.62 22.82 -8.90
C LEU A 187 -13.87 24.27 -8.49
N ASP A 188 -12.87 25.15 -8.58
CA ASP A 188 -12.99 26.55 -8.19
C ASP A 188 -13.98 27.29 -9.11
N GLU A 189 -14.71 28.22 -8.49
CA GLU A 189 -15.89 28.95 -8.99
C GLU A 189 -15.64 29.68 -10.32
N ASN A 190 -14.39 29.82 -10.71
CA ASN A 190 -13.96 30.51 -11.90
C ASN A 190 -14.06 29.67 -13.17
N THR A 191 -14.25 28.35 -13.13
CA THR A 191 -14.43 27.58 -14.38
C THR A 191 -15.73 27.98 -15.09
N ALA A 192 -16.84 28.08 -14.35
CA ALA A 192 -18.11 28.55 -14.88
C ALA A 192 -18.04 30.04 -15.28
N THR A 193 -17.36 30.86 -14.48
CA THR A 193 -17.18 32.30 -14.76
C THR A 193 -16.29 32.55 -15.98
N ASN A 194 -15.20 31.80 -16.14
CA ASN A 194 -14.29 31.88 -17.30
C ASN A 194 -14.97 31.40 -18.58
N LEU A 195 -15.76 30.32 -18.52
CA LEU A 195 -16.58 29.88 -19.64
C LEU A 195 -17.64 30.94 -20.00
N THR A 196 -18.30 31.54 -19.01
CA THR A 196 -19.28 32.62 -19.21
C THR A 196 -18.64 33.85 -19.85
N ASN A 197 -17.48 34.29 -19.38
CA ASN A 197 -16.75 35.42 -19.96
C ASN A 197 -16.32 35.16 -21.42
N ARG A 198 -15.93 33.91 -21.74
CA ARG A 198 -15.64 33.51 -23.13
C ARG A 198 -16.87 33.53 -24.01
N ILE A 199 -18.03 33.10 -23.50
CA ILE A 199 -19.31 33.16 -24.23
C ILE A 199 -19.69 34.61 -24.52
N ILE A 200 -19.66 35.49 -23.51
CA ILE A 200 -19.97 36.91 -23.66
C ILE A 200 -19.03 37.58 -24.68
N THR A 201 -17.75 37.22 -24.68
CA THR A 201 -16.78 37.75 -25.66
C THR A 201 -17.13 37.33 -27.08
N LEU A 202 -17.54 36.07 -27.29
CA LEU A 202 -17.95 35.57 -28.60
C LEU A 202 -19.24 36.23 -29.08
N GLU A 203 -20.24 36.39 -28.21
CA GLU A 203 -21.49 37.09 -28.52
C GLU A 203 -21.24 38.56 -28.93
N ASN A 204 -20.36 39.26 -28.22
CA ASN A 204 -20.01 40.64 -28.57
C ASN A 204 -19.29 40.73 -29.92
N ASN A 205 -18.40 39.78 -30.24
CA ASN A 205 -17.74 39.75 -31.55
C ASN A 205 -18.73 39.46 -32.68
N GLU A 206 -19.72 38.59 -32.45
CA GLU A 206 -20.79 38.31 -33.41
C GLU A 206 -21.64 39.57 -33.67
N ILE A 207 -21.96 40.35 -32.63
CA ILE A 207 -22.69 41.62 -32.75
C ILE A 207 -21.89 42.63 -33.59
N VAL A 208 -20.59 42.80 -33.31
CA VAL A 208 -19.73 43.73 -34.06
C VAL A 208 -19.68 43.37 -35.55
N LEU A 209 -19.59 42.08 -35.88
CA LEU A 209 -19.65 41.60 -37.26
C LEU A 209 -21.02 41.83 -37.91
N GLY A 210 -22.12 41.67 -37.17
CA GLY A 210 -23.48 41.92 -37.67
C GLY A 210 -23.84 43.39 -37.86
N THR A 211 -23.13 44.31 -37.19
CA THR A 211 -23.31 45.77 -37.32
C THR A 211 -22.32 46.45 -38.26
N CYS A 212 -21.30 45.72 -38.71
CA CYS A 212 -20.32 46.22 -39.68
C CYS A 212 -21.04 46.53 -41.00
N THR A 213 -20.91 47.77 -41.47
CA THR A 213 -21.49 48.17 -42.74
C THR A 213 -20.68 47.60 -43.90
N ASP A 214 -21.31 47.37 -45.06
CA ASP A 214 -20.63 46.81 -46.24
C ASP A 214 -19.40 47.65 -46.65
N GLU A 215 -19.41 48.96 -46.39
CA GLU A 215 -18.28 49.87 -46.64
C GLU A 215 -17.11 49.64 -45.67
N GLU A 216 -17.36 49.38 -44.39
CA GLU A 216 -16.33 49.07 -43.39
C GLU A 216 -15.72 47.69 -43.64
N LEU A 217 -16.53 46.72 -44.07
CA LEU A 217 -16.09 45.39 -44.48
C LEU A 217 -15.22 45.46 -45.75
N GLN A 218 -15.63 46.28 -46.72
CA GLN A 218 -14.86 46.48 -47.94
C GLN A 218 -13.52 47.18 -47.66
N ALA A 219 -13.48 48.17 -46.75
CA ALA A 219 -12.23 48.84 -46.37
C ALA A 219 -11.23 47.88 -45.69
N VAL A 220 -11.70 46.94 -44.87
CA VAL A 220 -10.85 45.89 -44.28
C VAL A 220 -10.36 44.92 -45.36
N ILE A 221 -11.22 44.50 -46.28
CA ILE A 221 -10.85 43.64 -47.41
C ILE A 221 -9.78 44.34 -48.27
N ASP A 222 -9.99 45.60 -48.63
CA ASP A 222 -9.06 46.38 -49.45
C ASP A 222 -7.69 46.50 -48.74
N SER A 223 -7.67 46.73 -47.42
CA SER A 223 -6.43 46.77 -46.64
C SER A 223 -5.69 45.43 -46.56
N MET A 224 -6.37 44.31 -46.78
CA MET A 224 -5.75 42.99 -46.82
C MET A 224 -5.16 42.65 -48.20
N TYR A 225 -5.53 43.40 -49.24
CA TYR A 225 -5.05 43.20 -50.62
C TYR A 225 -4.16 44.34 -51.15
N ASP A 226 -3.99 45.44 -50.41
CA ASP A 226 -3.15 46.59 -50.80
C ASP A 226 -1.63 46.40 -50.54
N ASP A 227 -1.18 45.19 -50.22
CA ASP A 227 0.25 44.81 -50.12
C ASP A 227 0.75 44.09 -51.40
N GLU A 228 0.29 44.51 -52.60
CA GLU A 228 0.93 44.22 -53.90
C GLU A 228 1.36 45.49 -54.67
#